data_AF-A0A920Q535-F1
#
_entry.id   AF-A0A920Q535-F1
#
_cell.length_a   1.000
_cell.length_b   1.000
_cell.length_c   1.000
_cell.angle_alpha   90.00
_cell.angle_beta   90.00
_cell.angle_gamma   90.00
#
_symmetry.space_group_name_H-M   'P 1'
#
loop_
_entity.id
_entity.type
_entity.pdbx_description
1 polymer ?
#
loop_
_entity_poly.entity_id
_entity_poly.type
_entity_poly.pdbx_seq_one_letter_code
_entity_poly.pdbx_strand_id
1 'polypeptide(L)'
;MSIPEVLADRHLWEREVMMEEQLPEGKKILVPGPTIIKYSKTPTTAGPIPKYGEHNAEIYGCVLGLEDTEMARLVSEGVIT
;
A
#
# COMPACT_ATOMS: atom_id res chain seq x y z
N MET A 1 10.87 24.69 1.51
CA MET A 1 9.54 24.87 0.90
C MET A 1 8.48 24.63 1.96
N SER A 2 7.47 25.48 2.00
CA SER A 2 6.21 25.27 2.71
C SER A 2 5.33 24.26 1.95
N ILE A 3 4.29 23.74 2.60
CA ILE A 3 3.36 22.80 1.96
C ILE A 3 2.71 23.39 0.69
N PRO A 4 2.23 24.65 0.67
CA PRO A 4 1.70 25.24 -0.57
C PRO A 4 2.73 25.32 -1.70
N GLU A 5 3.99 25.63 -1.39
CA GLU A 5 5.07 25.67 -2.39
C GLU A 5 5.33 24.29 -2.99
N VAL A 6 5.33 23.24 -2.17
CA VAL A 6 5.46 21.85 -2.63
C VAL A 6 4.31 21.46 -3.56
N LEU A 7 3.07 21.81 -3.20
CA LEU A 7 1.89 21.48 -4.01
C LEU A 7 1.85 22.23 -5.34
N ALA A 8 2.46 23.42 -5.42
CA ALA A 8 2.55 24.21 -6.64
C ALA A 8 3.74 23.80 -7.55
N ASP A 9 4.69 23.01 -7.05
CA ASP A 9 5.90 22.65 -7.80
C ASP A 9 5.60 21.56 -8.84
N ARG A 10 5.59 21.96 -10.11
CA ARG A 10 5.36 21.07 -11.26
C ARG A 10 6.39 19.93 -11.33
N HIS A 11 7.64 20.16 -10.95
CA HIS A 11 8.66 19.11 -11.02
C HIS A 11 8.40 17.96 -10.05
N LEU A 12 7.76 18.22 -8.92
CA LEU A 12 7.39 17.17 -7.97
C LEU A 12 6.27 16.28 -8.51
N TRP A 13 5.32 16.86 -9.24
CA TRP A 13 4.23 16.11 -9.89
C TRP A 13 4.69 15.36 -11.14
N GLU A 14 5.41 16.01 -12.04
CA GLU A 14 5.90 15.40 -13.29
C GLU A 14 6.86 14.23 -13.05
N ARG A 15 7.51 14.19 -11.89
CA ARG A 15 8.43 13.13 -11.49
C ARG A 15 7.81 12.14 -10.51
N GLU A 16 6.51 12.20 -10.26
CA GLU A 16 5.81 11.31 -9.33
C GLU A 16 6.53 11.27 -7.97
N VAL A 17 7.00 12.42 -7.50
CA VAL A 17 7.45 12.62 -6.13
C VAL A 17 6.23 12.90 -5.25
N MET A 18 5.22 13.58 -5.82
CA MET A 18 3.85 13.65 -5.32
C MET A 18 2.91 13.00 -6.33
N MET A 19 1.87 12.32 -5.86
CA MET A 19 0.85 11.68 -6.68
C MET A 19 -0.53 11.72 -6.04
N GLU A 20 -1.57 11.46 -6.84
CA GLU A 20 -2.91 11.21 -6.36
C GLU A 20 -3.11 9.70 -6.20
N GLU A 21 -3.58 9.26 -5.03
CA GLU A 21 -3.97 7.87 -4.77
C GLU A 21 -5.49 7.79 -4.59
N GLN A 22 -6.12 6.76 -5.14
CA GLN A 22 -7.54 6.50 -4.97
C GLN A 22 -7.78 5.51 -3.84
N LEU A 23 -8.45 5.96 -2.78
CA LEU A 23 -8.88 5.10 -1.69
C LEU A 23 -10.02 4.16 -2.14
N PRO A 24 -10.21 3.01 -1.47
CA PRO A 24 -11.28 2.06 -1.79
C PRO A 24 -12.69 2.68 -1.81
N GLU A 25 -12.91 3.75 -1.06
CA GLU A 25 -14.16 4.52 -1.01
C GLU A 25 -14.37 5.47 -2.21
N GLY A 26 -13.45 5.48 -3.18
CA GLY A 26 -13.48 6.36 -4.35
C GLY A 26 -12.93 7.77 -4.12
N LYS A 27 -12.56 8.12 -2.88
CA LYS A 27 -11.91 9.40 -2.55
C LYS A 27 -10.47 9.43 -3.05
N LYS A 28 -10.06 10.56 -3.59
CA LYS A 28 -8.66 10.82 -3.97
C LYS A 28 -7.93 11.55 -2.85
N ILE A 29 -6.71 11.13 -2.56
CA ILE A 29 -5.82 11.79 -1.60
C ILE A 29 -4.47 12.10 -2.23
N LEU A 30 -3.79 13.12 -1.71
CA LEU A 30 -2.44 13.46 -2.14
C LEU A 30 -1.44 12.72 -1.26
N VAL A 31 -0.54 11.97 -1.88
CA VAL A 31 0.49 11.19 -1.17
C VAL A 31 1.86 11.40 -1.82
N PRO A 32 2.95 11.21 -1.07
CA PRO A 32 4.25 11.02 -1.68
C PRO A 32 4.22 9.81 -2.62
N GLY A 33 4.89 9.94 -3.76
CA GLY A 33 5.15 8.79 -4.62
C GLY A 33 6.08 7.75 -3.97
N PRO A 34 6.30 6.59 -4.61
CA PRO A 34 7.03 5.47 -4.02
C PRO A 34 8.47 5.80 -3.59
N THR A 35 9.11 6.77 -4.26
CA THR A 35 10.46 7.24 -3.96
C THR A 35 10.77 8.54 -4.69
N ILE A 36 11.61 9.38 -4.07
CA ILE A 36 12.22 10.54 -4.72
C ILE A 36 13.42 10.17 -5.61
N ILE A 37 14.08 9.04 -5.32
CA ILE A 37 15.23 8.52 -6.08
C ILE A 37 14.73 7.55 -7.16
N LYS A 38 14.89 7.91 -8.44
CA LYS A 38 14.40 7.09 -9.55
C LYS A 38 15.45 6.13 -10.07
N TYR A 39 15.22 4.83 -9.87
CA TYR A 39 16.06 3.74 -10.39
C TYR A 39 15.56 3.32 -11.77
N SER A 40 16.39 3.49 -12.80
CA SER A 40 16.01 3.16 -14.18
C SER A 40 15.89 1.65 -14.46
N LYS A 41 16.66 0.83 -13.73
CA LYS A 41 16.68 -0.63 -13.91
C LYS A 41 15.65 -1.36 -13.04
N THR A 42 15.33 -0.80 -11.90
CA THR A 42 14.40 -1.38 -10.91
C THR A 42 13.47 -0.28 -10.40
N PRO A 43 12.53 0.19 -11.23
CA PRO A 43 11.61 1.24 -10.81
C PRO A 43 10.88 0.84 -9.53
N THR A 44 10.87 1.72 -8.54
CA THR A 44 10.11 1.50 -7.31
C THR A 44 8.64 1.76 -7.60
N THR A 45 7.79 0.81 -7.24
CA THR A 45 6.34 0.91 -7.38
C THR A 45 5.68 0.91 -6.00
N ALA A 46 4.52 1.56 -5.91
CA ALA A 46 3.63 1.46 -4.76
C ALA A 46 2.32 0.82 -5.24
N GLY A 47 1.79 -0.06 -4.41
CA GLY A 47 0.44 -0.63 -4.59
C GLY A 47 -0.57 0.08 -3.68
N PRO A 48 -1.85 -0.30 -3.80
CA PRO A 48 -2.90 0.22 -2.93
C PRO A 48 -2.64 -0.14 -1.47
N ILE A 49 -3.21 0.65 -0.56
CA ILE A 49 -3.18 0.36 0.87
C ILE A 49 -4.02 -0.90 1.14
N PRO A 50 -3.46 -1.96 1.76
CA PRO A 50 -4.19 -3.19 1.99
C PRO A 50 -5.27 -3.00 3.07
N LYS A 51 -6.35 -3.76 2.95
CA LYS A 51 -7.37 -3.86 4.00
C LYS A 51 -6.83 -4.64 5.19
N TYR A 52 -7.46 -4.44 6.34
CA TYR A 52 -7.17 -5.24 7.53
C TYR A 52 -7.40 -6.72 7.22
N GLY A 53 -6.35 -7.53 7.40
CA GLY A 53 -6.35 -8.98 7.14
C GLY A 53 -6.31 -9.41 5.67
N GLU A 54 -6.15 -8.49 4.70
CA GLU A 54 -6.21 -8.80 3.26
C GLU A 54 -5.29 -9.95 2.83
N HIS A 55 -4.12 -10.06 3.46
CA HIS A 55 -3.10 -11.05 3.13
C HIS A 55 -3.02 -12.22 4.12
N ASN A 56 -3.96 -12.36 5.06
CA ASN A 56 -3.91 -13.42 6.09
C ASN A 56 -3.80 -14.81 5.47
N ALA A 57 -4.64 -15.12 4.47
CA ALA A 57 -4.63 -16.43 3.82
C ALA A 57 -3.30 -16.72 3.09
N GLU A 58 -2.75 -15.73 2.38
CA GLU A 58 -1.48 -15.88 1.67
C GLU A 58 -0.32 -16.10 2.64
N ILE A 59 -0.21 -15.26 3.68
CA ILE A 59 0.91 -15.31 4.60
C ILE A 59 0.83 -16.54 5.50
N TYR A 60 -0.30 -16.77 6.16
CA TYR A 60 -0.41 -17.91 7.08
C TYR A 60 -0.46 -19.24 6.33
N GLY A 61 -1.20 -19.31 5.22
CA GLY A 61 -1.31 -20.54 4.44
C GLY A 61 -0.08 -20.81 3.57
N CYS A 62 0.22 -19.92 2.63
CA CYS A 62 1.26 -20.20 1.62
C CYS A 62 2.68 -20.00 2.14
N VAL A 63 2.92 -18.97 2.97
CA VAL A 63 4.28 -18.65 3.46
C VAL A 63 4.63 -19.44 4.72
N LEU A 64 3.69 -19.55 5.66
CA LEU A 64 3.92 -20.20 6.96
C LEU A 64 3.40 -21.64 7.03
N GLY A 65 2.60 -22.08 6.06
CA GLY A 65 2.16 -23.48 5.95
C GLY A 65 1.07 -23.88 6.95
N LEU A 66 0.26 -22.95 7.46
CA LEU A 66 -0.88 -23.28 8.31
C LEU A 66 -1.96 -23.97 7.48
N GLU A 67 -2.52 -25.04 8.04
CA GLU A 67 -3.66 -25.72 7.44
C GLU A 67 -4.93 -24.87 7.54
N ASP A 68 -5.85 -25.06 6.60
CA ASP A 68 -7.14 -24.35 6.55
C ASP A 68 -7.96 -24.55 7.83
N THR A 69 -7.81 -25.69 8.50
CA THR A 69 -8.48 -26.01 9.77
C THR A 69 -8.00 -25.12 10.91
N GLU A 70 -6.69 -24.88 11.01
CA GLU A 70 -6.09 -24.02 12.01
C GLU A 70 -6.41 -22.55 11.71
N MET A 71 -6.37 -22.17 10.43
CA MET A 71 -6.82 -20.84 9.99
C MET A 71 -8.27 -20.57 10.39
N ALA A 72 -9.18 -21.52 10.15
CA ALA A 72 -10.57 -21.40 10.55
C ALA A 72 -10.74 -21.30 12.07
N ARG A 73 -9.93 -22.03 12.86
CA ARG A 73 -9.91 -21.93 14.32
C ARG A 73 -9.54 -20.50 14.75
N LEU A 74 -8.47 -19.94 14.21
CA LEU A 74 -8.00 -18.59 14.53
C LEU A 74 -9.03 -17.51 14.18
N VAL A 75 -9.73 -17.66 13.05
CA VAL A 75 -10.85 -16.78 12.68
C VAL A 75 -12.00 -16.92 13.69
N SER A 76 -12.37 -18.14 14.06
CA SER A 76 -13.46 -18.38 15.02
C SER A 76 -13.17 -17.85 16.43
N GLU A 77 -11.91 -17.82 16.83
CA GLU A 77 -11.45 -17.26 18.10
C GLU A 77 -11.26 -15.73 18.04
N GLY A 78 -11.43 -15.12 16.88
CA GLY A 78 -11.25 -13.67 16.66
C GLY A 78 -9.78 -13.23 16.73
N VAL A 79 -8.82 -14.15 16.56
CA VAL A 79 -7.39 -13.85 16.56
C VAL A 79 -6.99 -13.19 15.24
N ILE A 80 -7.58 -13.64 14.13
CA ILE A 80 -7.41 -13.07 12.78
C ILE A 80 -8.79 -12.88 12.12
N THR A 81 -8.82 -12.13 11.01
CA THR A 81 -10.02 -11.90 10.19
C THR A 81 -9.88 -12.49 8.79
#